data_AF-A0AAW4QXN9-F1
#
_entry.id   AF-A0AAW4QXN9-F1
#
_cell.length_a   1.000
_cell.length_b   1.000
_cell.length_c   1.000
_cell.angle_alpha   90.00
_cell.angle_beta   90.00
_cell.angle_gamma   90.00
#
_symmetry.space_group_name_H-M   'P 1'
#
loop_
_entity.id
_entity.type
_entity.pdbx_description
1 polymer ?
#
loop_
_entity_poly.entity_id
_entity_poly.type
_entity_poly.pdbx_seq_one_letter_code
_entity_poly.pdbx_strand_id
1 'polypeptide(L)' 'MKRYLEYTIRMKFTGTSTILKRYQLSQVGDGKLGKHAALVSKVYSGVYNTDSTQLVSITCTELTEKQYNERKSKLEEEE' A
#
# COMPACT_ATOMS: atom_id res chain seq x y z
N MET A 1 -20.63 6.21 -1.78
CA MET A 1 -19.84 6.49 -0.56
C MET A 1 -18.34 6.37 -0.86
N LYS A 2 -17.47 7.13 -0.17
CA LYS A 2 -16.00 6.99 -0.29
C LYS A 2 -15.50 5.97 0.72
N ARG A 3 -14.49 5.18 0.35
CA ARG A 3 -13.75 4.30 1.24
C ARG A 3 -12.30 4.77 1.34
N TYR A 4 -11.76 4.73 2.55
CA TYR A 4 -10.40 5.15 2.84
C TYR A 4 -9.58 3.91 3.20
N LEU A 5 -8.47 3.70 2.51
CA LEU A 5 -7.67 2.47 2.60
C LEU A 5 -6.24 2.82 2.97
N GLU A 6 -5.66 1.99 3.83
CA GLU A 6 -4.23 1.95 4.11
C GLU A 6 -3.67 0.62 3.63
N TYR A 7 -2.72 0.71 2.70
CA TYR A 7 -1.93 -0.43 2.24
C TYR A 7 -0.60 -0.45 2.96
N THR A 8 -0.24 -1.60 3.51
CA THR A 8 1.12 -1.87 3.97
C THR A 8 1.77 -2.83 3.00
N ILE A 9 2.81 -2.36 2.33
CA ILE A 9 3.57 -3.12 1.34
C ILE A 9 4.90 -3.51 1.96
N ARG A 10 5.23 -4.79 1.89
CA ARG A 10 6.52 -5.34 2.35
C ARG A 10 7.25 -5.94 1.16
N MET A 11 8.50 -5.52 0.97
CA MET A 11 9.43 -6.07 -0.01
C MET A 11 10.72 -6.47 0.68
N LYS A 12 11.47 -7.38 0.09
CA LYS A 12 12.84 -7.71 0.53
C LYS A 12 13.81 -7.56 -0.63
N PHE A 13 15.08 -7.35 -0.33
CA PHE A 13 16.14 -7.49 -1.32
C PHE A 13 16.53 -8.95 -1.45
N THR A 14 16.73 -9.40 -2.69
CA THR A 14 17.19 -10.77 -2.96
C THR A 14 18.57 -10.97 -2.32
N GLY A 15 18.74 -12.09 -1.60
CA GLY A 15 20.01 -12.40 -0.93
C GLY A 15 20.24 -11.67 0.39
N THR A 16 19.28 -10.90 0.91
CA THR A 16 19.39 -10.25 2.23
C THR A 16 18.21 -10.60 3.13
N SER A 17 18.37 -10.37 4.43
CA SER A 17 17.29 -10.41 5.42
C SER A 17 16.56 -9.08 5.56
N THR A 18 16.93 -8.06 4.78
CA THR A 18 16.37 -6.71 4.86
C THR A 18 14.97 -6.69 4.25
N ILE A 19 14.00 -6.22 5.05
CA ILE A 19 12.63 -5.99 4.62
C ILE A 19 12.37 -4.49 4.63
N LEU A 20 12.03 -3.92 3.47
CA LEU A 20 11.50 -2.56 3.39
C LEU A 20 9.99 -2.59 3.55
N LYS A 21 9.47 -1.63 4.32
CA LYS A 21 8.05 -1.46 4.60
C LYS A 21 7.62 -0.09 4.08
N ARG A 22 6.58 -0.07 3.25
CA ARG A 22 5.97 1.15 2.72
C ARG A 22 4.51 1.20 3.11
N TYR A 23 4.04 2.39 3.47
CA TYR A 23 2.63 2.68 3.67
C TYR A 23 2.11 3.49 2.49
N GLN A 24 0.93 3.15 2.01
CA GLN A 24 0.22 3.90 0.98
C GLN A 24 -1.21 4.15 1.45
N LEU A 25 -1.64 5.40 1.41
CA LEU A 25 -3.03 5.78 1.62
C LEU A 25 -3.76 5.89 0.28
N SER A 26 -5.02 5.49 0.24
CA SER A 26 -5.85 5.61 -0.97
C SER A 26 -7.30 5.91 -0.64
N GLN A 27 -7.93 6.76 -1.45
CA GLN A 27 -9.35 7.07 -1.37
C GLN A 27 -10.06 6.48 -2.60
N VAL A 28 -10.99 5.56 -2.38
CA VAL A 28 -11.66 4.80 -3.45
C VAL A 28 -13.15 5.14 -3.48
N GLY A 29 -13.66 5.40 -4.68
CA GLY A 29 -15.09 5.61 -4.90
C GLY A 29 -15.90 4.33 -4.79
N ASP A 30 -17.21 4.47 -4.58
CA ASP A 30 -18.12 3.34 -4.41
C ASP A 30 -18.07 2.34 -5.57
N GLY A 31 -18.23 1.05 -5.27
CA GLY A 31 -18.20 -0.03 -6.26
C GLY A 31 -16.84 -0.28 -6.95
N LYS A 32 -15.80 0.53 -6.69
CA LYS A 32 -14.47 0.36 -7.32
C LYS A 32 -13.47 -0.42 -6.46
N LEU A 33 -13.83 -0.81 -5.23
CA LEU A 33 -12.93 -1.45 -4.27
C LEU A 33 -12.22 -2.69 -4.82
N GLY A 34 -12.98 -3.63 -5.41
CA GLY A 34 -12.40 -4.88 -5.95
C GLY A 34 -11.43 -4.62 -7.10
N LYS A 35 -11.80 -3.75 -8.04
CA LYS A 35 -10.93 -3.35 -9.15
C LYS A 35 -9.66 -2.63 -8.65
N HIS A 36 -9.82 -1.75 -7.66
CA HIS A 36 -8.70 -1.04 -7.06
C HIS A 36 -7.71 -2.00 -6.38
N ALA A 37 -8.19 -2.91 -5.55
CA ALA A 37 -7.34 -3.89 -4.87
C ALA A 37 -6.56 -4.77 -5.85
N ALA A 38 -7.21 -5.24 -6.93
CA ALA A 38 -6.55 -6.02 -7.97
C ALA A 38 -5.46 -5.22 -8.70
N LEU A 39 -5.71 -3.93 -8.99
CA LEU A 39 -4.73 -3.04 -9.61
C LEU A 39 -3.53 -2.79 -8.70
N VAL A 40 -3.75 -2.51 -7.41
CA VAL A 40 -2.68 -2.31 -6.42
C VAL A 40 -1.78 -3.54 -6.36
N SER A 41 -2.36 -4.73 -6.24
CA SER A 41 -1.60 -5.98 -6.22
C SER A 41 -0.79 -6.15 -7.50
N LYS A 42 -1.40 -5.96 -8.68
CA LYS A 42 -0.72 -6.09 -9.97
C LYS A 42 0.46 -5.12 -10.11
N VAL A 43 0.27 -3.85 -9.75
CA VAL A 43 1.31 -2.81 -9.84
C VAL A 43 2.50 -3.17 -8.96
N TYR A 44 2.25 -3.46 -7.69
CA TYR A 44 3.34 -3.73 -6.76
C TYR A 44 4.07 -5.05 -7.04
N SER A 45 3.37 -6.08 -7.50
CA SER A 45 4.02 -7.29 -8.00
C SER A 45 4.90 -6.99 -9.20
N GLY A 46 4.45 -6.16 -10.15
CA GLY A 46 5.26 -5.77 -11.31
C GLY A 46 6.48 -4.91 -10.98
N VAL A 47 6.38 -4.07 -9.95
CA VAL A 47 7.49 -3.18 -9.54
C VAL A 47 8.52 -3.90 -8.67
N TYR A 48 8.08 -4.77 -7.75
CA TYR A 48 8.94 -5.36 -6.72
C TYR A 48 9.33 -6.82 -6.95
N ASN A 49 8.80 -7.51 -7.95
CA ASN A 49 9.33 -8.82 -8.33
C ASN A 49 10.33 -8.65 -9.46
N THR A 50 11.58 -8.38 -9.08
CA THR A 50 12.73 -8.19 -9.98
C THR A 50 13.85 -9.14 -9.58
N ASP A 51 14.99 -9.10 -10.28
CA ASP A 51 16.14 -9.93 -9.89
C ASP A 51 16.71 -9.54 -8.51
N SER A 52 16.61 -8.26 -8.14
CA SER A 52 17.17 -7.71 -6.91
C SER A 52 16.16 -7.52 -5.77
N THR A 53 14.86 -7.65 -6.04
CA THR A 53 13.81 -7.43 -5.05
C THR A 53 12.68 -8.46 -5.18
N GLN A 54 12.00 -8.74 -4.08
CA GLN A 54 10.82 -9.60 -4.07
C GLN A 54 9.72 -8.97 -3.22
N LEU A 55 8.50 -8.91 -3.77
CA LEU A 55 7.31 -8.59 -3.00
C LEU A 55 7.03 -9.71 -1.97
N VAL A 56 6.94 -9.34 -0.70
CA VAL A 56 6.64 -10.28 0.39
C VAL A 56 5.14 -10.32 0.67
N SER A 57 4.52 -9.15 0.84
CA SER A 57 3.09 -9.07 1.16
C SER A 57 2.53 -7.68 0.88
N ILE A 58 1.23 -7.64 0.58
CA ILE A 58 0.43 -6.41 0.59
C ILE A 58 -0.76 -6.67 1.51
N THR A 59 -0.90 -5.88 2.57
CA THR A 59 -2.08 -5.92 3.43
C THR A 59 -2.86 -4.63 3.27
N CYS A 60 -4.19 -4.71 3.27
CA CYS A 60 -5.08 -3.57 3.11
C CYS A 60 -6.01 -3.49 4.31
N THR A 61 -6.07 -2.32 4.93
CA THR A 61 -6.96 -2.03 6.05
C THR A 61 -7.89 -0.87 5.67
N GLU A 62 -9.18 -1.02 5.91
CA GLU A 62 -10.15 0.06 5.75
C GLU A 62 -10.07 1.00 6.96
N LEU A 63 -10.00 2.30 6.71
CA LEU A 63 -9.92 3.36 7.70
C LEU A 63 -11.20 4.18 7.70
N THR A 64 -11.47 4.82 8.85
CA THR A 64 -12.39 5.96 8.87
C THR A 64 -11.75 7.18 8.19
N GLU A 65 -12.57 8.12 7.74
CA GLU A 65 -12.08 9.39 7.16
C GLU A 65 -11.16 10.16 8.10
N LYS A 66 -11.51 10.19 9.41
CA LYS A 66 -10.69 10.82 10.45
C LYS A 66 -9.30 10.18 10.53
N GLN A 67 -9.23 8.85 10.64
CA GLN A 67 -7.97 8.11 10.71
C GLN A 67 -7.12 8.28 9.45
N TYR A 68 -7.77 8.37 8.28
CA TYR A 68 -7.09 8.63 7.01
C TYR A 68 -6.42 10.00 7.00
N ASN A 69 -7.15 11.05 7.39
CA ASN A 69 -6.61 12.41 7.41
C ASN A 69 -5.48 12.55 8.44
N GLU A 70 -5.61 11.94 9.62
CA GLU A 70 -4.55 11.93 10.64
C GLU A 70 -3.26 11.25 10.15
N ARG A 71 -3.38 10.13 9.43
CA ARG A 71 -2.20 9.45 8.83
C ARG A 71 -1.62 10.23 7.66
N LYS A 72 -2.47 10.84 6.84
CA LYS A 72 -2.05 11.63 5.69
C LYS A 72 -1.16 12.79 6.14
N SER A 73 -1.59 13.55 7.15
CA SER A 73 -0.80 14.65 7.70
C SER A 73 0.58 14.20 8.20
N LYS A 74 0.65 13.07 8.91
CA LYS A 74 1.93 12.53 9.39
C LYS A 74 2.89 12.15 8.26
N LEU A 75 2.36 11.54 7.18
CA LEU A 75 3.18 11.16 6.03
C LEU A 75 3.67 12.37 5.23
N GLU A 76 2.85 13.43 5.14
CA GLU A 76 3.20 14.67 4.44
C GLU A 76 4.17 15.56 5.27
N GLU A 77 4.21 15.40 6.59
CA GLU A 77 5.19 16.08 7.48
C GLU A 77 6.57 15.41 7.49
N GLU A 78 6.67 14.15 7.04
CA GLU A 78 7.92 13.37 6.99
C GLU A 78 8.64 13.46 5.63
N GLU A 79 8.05 14.11 4.61
CA GLU A 79 8.66 14.43 3.30
C GLU A 79 9.33 15.82 3.28
#